data_AF-A0A4R5VNA3-F1
#
_entry.id   AF-A0A4R5VNA3-F1
#
_cell.length_a   1.000
_cell.length_b   1.000
_cell.length_c   1.000
_cell.angle_alpha   90.00
_cell.angle_beta   90.00
_cell.angle_gamma   90.00
#
_symmetry.space_group_name_H-M   'P 1'
#
loop_
_entity.id
_entity.type
_entity.pdbx_description
1 polymer ?
#
loop_
_entity_poly.entity_id
_entity_poly.type
_entity_poly.pdbx_seq_one_letter_code
_entity_poly.pdbx_strand_id
1 'polypeptide(L)'
;MKKSFLGLLILCVLNFSSVTDAFAHSGRTDRLGGHFKRANCTYMFHHPTAAVSGKSKATIVSLIKKYNSNNKCTRSLTTKKVDWSTVRHK
;
A
#
# COMPACT_ATOMS: atom_id res chain seq x y z
N MET A 1 42.22 24.02 29.37
CA MET A 1 41.37 22.81 29.49
C MET A 1 40.47 22.71 28.25
N LYS A 2 40.82 21.86 27.27
CA LYS A 2 40.07 21.70 26.00
C LYS A 2 39.93 20.22 25.63
N LYS A 3 39.54 19.39 26.59
CA LYS A 3 39.31 17.94 26.39
C LYS A 3 37.94 17.56 26.96
N SER A 4 36.87 18.13 26.43
CA SER A 4 35.52 17.72 26.86
C SER A 4 34.42 17.87 25.81
N PHE A 5 34.70 18.46 24.64
CA PHE A 5 33.69 18.60 23.58
C PHE A 5 33.63 17.41 22.61
N LEU A 6 34.74 16.65 22.47
CA LEU A 6 34.79 15.55 21.51
C LEU A 6 34.00 14.32 21.98
N GLY A 7 33.97 14.05 23.29
CA GLY A 7 33.21 12.93 23.85
C GLY A 7 31.69 13.13 23.76
N LEU A 8 31.23 14.38 23.84
CA LEU A 8 29.80 14.72 23.77
C LEU A 8 29.23 14.49 22.36
N LEU A 9 30.04 14.76 21.32
CA LEU A 9 29.64 14.59 19.93
C LEU A 9 29.48 13.09 19.57
N ILE A 10 30.37 12.24 20.08
CA ILE A 10 30.34 10.79 19.84
C ILE A 10 29.12 10.14 20.53
N LEU A 11 28.74 10.63 21.71
CA LEU A 11 27.56 10.15 22.44
C LEU A 11 26.25 10.48 21.70
N CYS A 12 26.18 11.63 21.03
CA CYS A 12 24.99 12.02 20.24
C CYS A 12 24.79 11.17 18.98
N VAL A 13 25.87 10.72 18.33
CA VAL A 13 25.79 9.93 17.09
C VAL A 13 25.34 8.49 17.35
N LEU A 14 25.66 7.92 18.52
CA LEU A 14 25.33 6.54 18.89
C LEU A 14 23.86 6.34 19.35
N ASN A 15 23.11 7.42 19.58
CA ASN A 15 21.71 7.35 20.03
C ASN A 15 20.67 7.35 18.90
N PHE A 16 21.08 7.52 17.63
CA PHE A 16 20.17 7.45 16.48
C PHE A 16 20.07 6.05 15.85
N SER A 17 20.77 5.06 16.40
CA SER A 17 20.81 3.69 15.86
C SER A 17 19.58 2.84 16.21
N SER A 18 18.67 3.33 17.06
CA SER A 18 17.39 2.66 17.32
C SER A 18 16.40 2.98 16.20
N VAL A 19 16.65 2.35 15.05
CA VAL A 19 15.66 2.17 13.98
C VAL A 19 14.40 1.57 14.58
N THR A 20 13.37 2.39 14.73
CA THR A 20 12.04 1.93 15.07
C THR A 20 11.51 1.12 13.90
N ASP A 21 11.19 -0.16 14.13
CA ASP A 21 10.33 -0.96 13.26
C ASP A 21 9.11 -0.13 12.88
N ALA A 22 9.13 0.43 11.67
CA ALA A 22 7.97 1.05 11.08
C ALA A 22 7.00 -0.10 10.78
N PHE A 23 6.13 -0.40 11.74
CA PHE A 23 5.07 -1.40 11.64
C PHE A 23 4.34 -1.14 10.33
N ALA A 24 4.62 -1.95 9.31
CA ALA A 24 4.03 -1.83 7.99
C ALA A 24 2.59 -2.31 8.10
N HIS A 25 1.72 -1.45 8.66
CA HIS A 25 0.29 -1.72 8.73
C HIS A 25 -0.21 -2.02 7.32
N SER A 26 -0.88 -3.15 7.15
CA SER A 26 -1.58 -3.47 5.90
C SER A 26 -2.49 -2.28 5.60
N GLY A 27 -2.17 -1.52 4.55
CA GLY A 27 -2.93 -0.32 4.20
C GLY A 27 -4.42 -0.66 4.19
N ARG A 28 -5.25 0.22 4.78
CA ARG A 28 -6.69 0.00 4.90
C ARG A 28 -7.26 -0.39 3.53
N THR A 29 -7.78 -1.62 3.43
CA THR A 29 -8.45 -2.09 2.22
C THR A 29 -9.80 -1.40 2.07
N ASP A 30 -10.23 -1.20 0.83
CA ASP A 30 -11.60 -0.82 0.54
C ASP A 30 -12.55 -2.02 0.73
N ARG A 31 -13.84 -1.81 0.48
CA ARG A 31 -14.90 -2.82 0.65
C ARG A 31 -14.76 -4.06 -0.25
N LEU A 32 -13.91 -4.00 -1.28
CA LEU A 32 -13.62 -5.13 -2.16
C LEU A 32 -12.44 -5.96 -1.65
N GLY A 33 -11.77 -5.51 -0.57
CA GLY A 33 -10.68 -6.22 0.06
C GLY A 33 -9.31 -5.93 -0.55
N GLY A 34 -9.18 -4.81 -1.28
CA GLY A 34 -7.93 -4.37 -1.88
C GLY A 34 -7.65 -2.88 -1.69
N HIS A 35 -6.50 -2.42 -2.16
CA HIS A 35 -6.16 -1.00 -2.21
C HIS A 35 -5.12 -0.70 -3.31
N PHE A 36 -4.95 0.57 -3.63
CA PHE A 36 -3.92 1.02 -4.57
C PHE A 36 -2.55 1.16 -3.91
N LYS A 37 -1.51 0.58 -4.53
CA LYS A 37 -0.13 0.93 -4.23
C LYS A 37 0.11 2.41 -4.49
N ARG A 38 0.60 3.13 -3.49
CA ARG A 38 0.90 4.58 -3.60
C ARG A 38 1.89 4.88 -4.72
N ALA A 39 2.90 4.03 -4.91
CA ALA A 39 3.99 4.25 -5.86
C ALA A 39 3.53 4.32 -7.33
N ASN A 40 2.56 3.49 -7.74
CA ASN A 40 2.25 3.30 -9.17
C ASN A 40 0.77 3.11 -9.50
N CYS A 41 -0.14 3.27 -8.54
CA CYS A 41 -1.58 3.03 -8.72
C CYS A 41 -1.93 1.62 -9.23
N THR A 42 -1.09 0.62 -8.94
CA THR A 42 -1.50 -0.78 -9.10
C THR A 42 -2.46 -1.15 -7.98
N TYR A 43 -3.64 -1.67 -8.32
CA TYR A 43 -4.59 -2.15 -7.34
C TYR A 43 -4.25 -3.58 -6.92
N MET A 44 -4.09 -3.83 -5.63
CA MET A 44 -3.85 -5.16 -5.07
C MET A 44 -4.99 -5.60 -4.17
N PHE A 45 -5.41 -6.86 -4.32
CA PHE A 45 -6.31 -7.51 -3.38
C PHE A 45 -5.51 -8.20 -2.27
N HIS A 46 -5.83 -7.92 -1.01
CA HIS A 46 -5.33 -8.66 0.14
C HIS A 46 -6.32 -9.74 0.56
N HIS A 47 -7.61 -9.38 0.63
CA HIS A 47 -8.70 -10.25 1.04
C HIS A 47 -9.91 -10.09 0.11
N PRO A 48 -9.82 -10.54 -1.17
CA PRO A 48 -10.88 -10.31 -2.14
C PRO A 48 -12.22 -10.88 -1.65
N THR A 49 -13.26 -10.05 -1.75
CA THR A 49 -14.59 -10.40 -1.24
C THR A 49 -15.45 -11.14 -2.27
N ALA A 50 -16.59 -11.67 -1.84
CA ALA A 50 -17.60 -12.24 -2.73
C ALA A 50 -18.09 -11.24 -3.81
N ALA A 51 -17.92 -9.93 -3.58
CA ALA A 51 -18.26 -8.91 -4.57
C ALA A 51 -17.36 -8.93 -5.82
N VAL A 52 -16.19 -9.56 -5.78
CA VAL A 52 -15.28 -9.68 -6.94
C VAL A 52 -15.06 -11.13 -7.39
N SER A 53 -15.33 -12.11 -6.53
CA SER A 53 -15.16 -13.52 -6.84
C SER A 53 -16.04 -13.97 -8.02
N GLY A 54 -15.42 -14.62 -9.00
CA GLY A 54 -16.11 -15.17 -10.18
C GLY A 54 -16.68 -14.12 -11.13
N LYS A 55 -16.28 -12.85 -10.99
CA LYS A 55 -16.64 -11.78 -11.95
C LYS A 55 -15.57 -11.64 -13.03
N SER A 56 -15.93 -11.06 -14.16
CA SER A 56 -14.96 -10.75 -15.22
C SER A 56 -14.02 -9.62 -14.78
N LYS A 57 -12.81 -9.58 -15.35
CA LYS A 57 -11.84 -8.50 -15.08
C LYS A 57 -12.43 -7.10 -15.30
N ALA A 58 -13.24 -6.93 -16.35
CA ALA A 58 -13.87 -5.64 -16.66
C ALA A 58 -14.88 -5.22 -15.57
N THR A 59 -15.71 -6.16 -15.10
CA THR A 59 -16.64 -5.90 -14.00
C THR A 59 -15.90 -5.56 -12.72
N ILE A 60 -14.81 -6.28 -12.40
CA ILE A 60 -13.98 -6.00 -11.22
C ILE A 60 -13.39 -4.59 -11.29
N VAL A 61 -12.84 -4.17 -12.43
CA VAL A 61 -12.33 -2.80 -12.62
C VAL A 61 -13.42 -1.75 -12.41
N SER A 62 -14.64 -1.98 -12.90
CA SER A 62 -15.77 -1.07 -12.68
C SER A 62 -16.13 -0.95 -11.20
N LEU A 63 -16.15 -2.07 -10.47
CA LEU A 63 -16.41 -2.07 -9.03
C LEU A 63 -15.32 -1.32 -8.25
N ILE A 64 -14.04 -1.50 -8.61
CA ILE A 64 -12.93 -0.77 -7.98
C ILE A 64 -13.11 0.74 -8.20
N LYS A 65 -13.41 1.17 -9.44
CA LYS A 65 -13.66 2.59 -9.74
C LYS A 65 -14.84 3.16 -8.95
N LYS A 66 -15.89 2.35 -8.73
CA LYS A 66 -17.10 2.75 -8.00
C LYS A 66 -16.86 2.91 -6.50
N TYR A 67 -16.07 2.02 -5.90
CA TYR A 67 -16.00 1.90 -4.45
C TYR A 67 -14.71 2.42 -3.81
N ASN A 68 -13.67 2.67 -4.60
CA ASN A 68 -12.43 3.23 -4.11
C ASN A 68 -12.43 4.76 -4.22
N SER A 69 -12.14 5.45 -3.12
CA SER A 69 -12.16 6.92 -3.05
C SER A 69 -10.93 7.60 -3.67
N ASN A 70 -9.91 6.84 -4.10
CA ASN A 70 -8.71 7.40 -4.73
C ASN A 70 -8.98 7.76 -6.20
N ASN A 71 -9.62 8.92 -6.41
CA ASN A 71 -9.96 9.44 -7.74
C ASN A 71 -8.76 9.57 -8.68
N LYS A 72 -7.55 9.83 -8.15
CA LYS A 72 -6.33 9.91 -8.94
C LYS A 72 -6.02 8.56 -9.60
N CYS A 73 -6.05 7.48 -8.83
CA CYS A 73 -5.74 6.15 -9.37
C CYS A 73 -6.91 5.55 -10.17
N THR A 74 -8.16 5.72 -9.73
CA THR A 74 -9.33 5.14 -10.42
C THR A 74 -9.53 5.69 -11.83
N ARG A 75 -9.21 6.96 -12.09
CA ARG A 75 -9.30 7.57 -13.43
C ARG A 75 -8.49 6.84 -14.50
N SER A 76 -7.30 6.36 -14.15
CA SER A 76 -6.40 5.64 -15.06
C SER A 76 -6.43 4.11 -14.90
N LEU A 77 -7.35 3.60 -14.07
CA LEU A 77 -7.42 2.16 -13.80
C LEU A 77 -7.91 1.41 -15.04
N THR A 78 -7.09 0.43 -15.44
CA THR A 78 -7.36 -0.56 -16.48
C THR A 78 -7.07 -1.95 -15.93
N THR A 79 -7.44 -3.00 -16.66
CA THR A 79 -7.17 -4.38 -16.25
C THR A 79 -5.67 -4.68 -16.09
N LYS A 80 -4.79 -3.94 -16.78
CA LYS A 80 -3.33 -4.08 -16.66
C LYS A 80 -2.77 -3.52 -15.36
N LYS A 81 -3.51 -2.65 -14.66
CA LYS A 81 -3.12 -2.03 -13.39
C LYS A 81 -3.78 -2.69 -12.18
N VAL A 82 -4.28 -3.91 -12.34
CA VAL A 82 -4.79 -4.72 -11.24
C VAL A 82 -3.88 -5.93 -11.10
N ASP A 83 -3.43 -6.19 -9.89
CA ASP A 83 -2.76 -7.43 -9.53
C ASP A 83 -3.82 -8.53 -9.38
N TRP A 84 -3.78 -9.49 -10.29
CA TRP A 84 -4.76 -10.57 -10.36
C TRP A 84 -4.36 -11.82 -9.55
N SER A 85 -3.18 -11.81 -8.91
CA SER A 85 -2.60 -13.00 -8.26
C SER A 85 -3.47 -13.60 -7.15
N THR A 86 -4.30 -12.78 -6.49
CA THR A 86 -5.07 -13.19 -5.31
C THR A 86 -6.58 -13.25 -5.55
N VAL A 87 -7.08 -12.86 -6.73
CA VAL A 87 -8.53 -12.82 -7.03
C VAL A 87 -8.93 -13.87 -8.07
N ARG A 88 -9.87 -14.74 -7.70
CA ARG A 88 -10.49 -15.69 -8.63
C ARG A 88 -11.50 -14.97 -9.50
N HIS A 89 -11.17 -14.79 -10.77
CA HIS A 89 -11.98 -14.10 -11.78
C HIS A 89 -12.34 -15.08 -12.91
N LYS A 90 -13.41 -14.76 -13.63
CA LYS A 90 -13.81 -15.47 -14.86
C LYS A 90 -13.09 -14.92 -16.08
#